data_AF-A0AAU0XJ52-F1
#
_entry.id   AF-A0AAU0XJ52-F1
#
_cell.length_a   1.000
_cell.length_b   1.000
_cell.length_c   1.000
_cell.angle_alpha   90.00
_cell.angle_beta   90.00
_cell.angle_gamma   90.00
#
_symmetry.space_group_name_H-M   'P 1'
#
loop_
_entity.id
_entity.type
_entity.pdbx_description
1 polymer ?
#
loop_
_entity_poly.entity_id
_entity_poly.type
_entity_poly.pdbx_seq_one_letter_code
_entity_poly.pdbx_strand_id
1 'polypeptide(L)'
;MSAIHPKITDILIGTFKVPAAEILPDSTMDSLEMDSLAVAEFAVIVKEKLGVDAGSDKLYKDATLADITRFIDETVGGVTTASGEAAMSNPR
;
A
#
# COMPACT_ATOMS: atom_id res chain seq x y z
N MET A 1 -8.83 14.58 7.59
CA MET A 1 -9.17 13.73 6.44
C MET A 1 -7.89 13.08 6.00
N SER A 2 -7.70 11.80 6.27
CA SER A 2 -6.51 11.08 5.79
C SER A 2 -6.65 10.95 4.28
N ALA A 3 -5.72 11.56 3.54
CA ALA A 3 -5.72 11.48 2.09
C ALA A 3 -5.27 10.07 1.66
N ILE A 4 -5.85 9.54 0.59
CA ILE A 4 -5.37 8.30 -0.04
C ILE A 4 -4.05 8.58 -0.75
N HIS A 5 -3.11 7.64 -0.70
CA HIS A 5 -1.83 7.80 -1.37
C HIS A 5 -2.04 8.01 -2.88
N PRO A 6 -1.47 9.06 -3.51
CA PRO A 6 -1.76 9.41 -4.91
C PRO A 6 -1.50 8.26 -5.89
N LYS A 7 -0.47 7.45 -5.63
CA LYS A 7 -0.16 6.31 -6.50
C LYS A 7 -1.20 5.21 -6.44
N ILE A 8 -1.84 5.01 -5.29
CA ILE A 8 -2.94 4.04 -5.15
C ILE A 8 -4.11 4.52 -6.00
N THR A 9 -4.48 5.81 -5.88
CA THR A 9 -5.53 6.42 -6.69
C THR A 9 -5.25 6.27 -8.18
N ASP A 10 -4.01 6.55 -8.62
CA ASP A 10 -3.61 6.38 -10.03
C ASP A 10 -3.77 4.93 -10.52
N ILE A 11 -3.40 3.94 -9.70
CA ILE A 11 -3.51 2.52 -10.06
C ILE A 11 -4.98 2.11 -10.13
N LEU A 12 -5.79 2.48 -9.15
CA LEU A 12 -7.22 2.15 -9.10
C LEU A 12 -7.99 2.75 -10.29
N ILE A 13 -7.77 4.04 -10.59
CA ILE A 13 -8.42 4.70 -11.74
C ILE A 13 -7.83 4.21 -13.08
N GLY A 14 -6.50 4.18 -13.17
CA GLY A 14 -5.79 3.96 -14.43
C GLY A 14 -5.86 2.50 -14.89
N THR A 15 -5.60 1.57 -13.98
CA THR A 15 -5.51 0.13 -14.27
C THR A 15 -6.86 -0.54 -14.05
N PHE A 16 -7.43 -0.38 -12.86
CA PHE A 16 -8.65 -1.11 -12.45
C PHE A 16 -9.95 -0.40 -12.86
N LYS A 17 -9.86 0.82 -13.42
CA LYS A 17 -11.01 1.62 -13.87
C LYS A 17 -12.03 1.92 -12.76
N VAL A 18 -11.58 1.95 -11.50
CA VAL A 18 -12.40 2.34 -10.35
C VAL A 18 -12.78 3.81 -10.49
N PRO A 19 -14.08 4.17 -10.35
CA PRO A 19 -14.52 5.56 -10.37
C PRO A 19 -13.90 6.36 -9.23
N ALA A 20 -13.38 7.56 -9.52
CA ALA A 20 -12.77 8.42 -8.50
C ALA A 20 -13.72 8.77 -7.33
N ALA A 21 -15.03 8.74 -7.56
CA ALA A 21 -16.04 8.99 -6.54
C ALA A 21 -16.15 7.85 -5.49
N GLU A 22 -15.70 6.65 -5.83
CA GLU A 22 -15.74 5.46 -4.96
C GLU A 22 -14.44 5.28 -4.17
N ILE A 23 -13.37 5.98 -4.56
CA ILE A 23 -12.06 5.95 -3.90
C ILE A 23 -12.11 6.85 -2.67
N LEU A 24 -12.68 6.32 -1.59
CA LEU A 24 -12.81 7.00 -0.31
C LEU A 24 -11.92 6.32 0.77
N PRO A 25 -11.52 7.05 1.82
CA PRO A 25 -10.74 6.50 2.93
C PRO A 25 -11.30 5.21 3.52
N ASP A 26 -12.63 5.14 3.66
CA ASP A 26 -13.33 4.02 4.28
C ASP A 26 -13.71 2.91 3.28
N SER A 27 -13.42 3.08 1.98
CA SER A 27 -13.68 2.05 0.97
C SER A 27 -12.75 0.86 1.17
N THR A 28 -13.28 -0.35 1.04
CA THR A 28 -12.55 -1.61 1.04
C THR A 28 -12.45 -2.18 -0.38
N MET A 29 -11.57 -3.17 -0.60
CA MET A 29 -11.47 -3.87 -1.89
C MET A 29 -12.83 -4.43 -2.36
N ASP A 30 -13.58 -5.04 -1.43
CA ASP A 30 -14.91 -5.57 -1.69
C ASP A 30 -15.92 -4.47 -2.07
N SER A 31 -15.87 -3.31 -1.41
CA SER A 31 -16.77 -2.19 -1.73
C SER A 31 -16.49 -1.55 -3.10
N LEU A 32 -15.26 -1.70 -3.60
CA LEU A 32 -14.84 -1.28 -4.93
C LEU A 32 -15.10 -2.36 -5.99
N GLU A 33 -15.84 -3.41 -5.63
CA GLU A 33 -16.14 -4.57 -6.48
C GLU A 33 -14.88 -5.24 -7.05
N MET A 34 -13.76 -5.19 -6.32
CA MET A 34 -12.52 -5.83 -6.75
C MET A 34 -12.57 -7.33 -6.47
N ASP A 35 -12.50 -8.12 -7.54
CA ASP A 35 -12.42 -9.57 -7.42
C ASP A 35 -11.06 -10.05 -6.90
N SER A 36 -10.95 -11.37 -6.66
CA SER A 36 -9.74 -11.93 -6.08
C SER A 36 -8.51 -11.95 -7.03
N LEU A 37 -8.74 -11.85 -8.32
CA LEU A 37 -7.65 -11.70 -9.27
C LEU A 37 -7.16 -10.25 -9.29
N ALA A 38 -8.09 -9.29 -9.27
CA ALA A 38 -7.82 -7.86 -9.25
C ALA A 38 -7.06 -7.42 -7.99
N VAL A 39 -7.43 -7.92 -6.81
CA VAL A 39 -6.71 -7.61 -5.57
C VAL A 39 -5.29 -8.22 -5.57
N ALA A 40 -5.13 -9.44 -6.11
CA ALA A 40 -3.80 -10.04 -6.26
C ALA A 40 -2.93 -9.24 -7.24
N GLU A 41 -3.50 -8.81 -8.36
CA GLU A 41 -2.81 -7.95 -9.33
C GLU A 41 -2.46 -6.58 -8.73
N PHE A 42 -3.37 -5.97 -7.97
CA PHE A 42 -3.10 -4.71 -7.27
C PHE A 42 -1.93 -4.86 -6.31
N ALA A 43 -1.84 -5.96 -5.55
CA ALA A 43 -0.70 -6.24 -4.67
C ALA A 43 0.62 -6.30 -5.44
N VAL A 44 0.61 -6.95 -6.62
CA VAL A 44 1.79 -7.03 -7.50
C VAL A 44 2.18 -5.65 -8.02
N ILE A 45 1.22 -4.86 -8.50
CA ILE A 45 1.50 -3.52 -9.02
C ILE A 45 2.02 -2.60 -7.91
N VAL A 46 1.46 -2.66 -6.70
CA VAL A 46 1.97 -1.90 -5.55
C VAL A 46 3.42 -2.29 -5.26
N LYS A 47 3.74 -3.58 -5.27
CA LYS A 47 5.12 -4.06 -5.10
C LYS A 47 6.06 -3.56 -6.21
N GLU A 48 5.63 -3.61 -7.47
CA GLU A 48 6.44 -3.16 -8.60
C GLU A 48 6.63 -1.64 -8.65
N LYS A 49 5.59 -0.87 -8.33
CA LYS A 49 5.59 0.60 -8.45
C LYS A 49 6.14 1.30 -7.22
N LEU A 50 5.93 0.72 -6.03
CA LEU A 50 6.27 1.35 -4.74
C LEU A 50 7.31 0.55 -3.96
N GLY A 51 7.66 -0.67 -4.38
CA GLY A 51 8.57 -1.54 -3.63
C GLY A 51 7.95 -2.14 -2.37
N VAL A 52 6.63 -2.00 -2.17
CA VAL A 52 5.93 -2.43 -0.96
C VAL A 52 5.28 -3.79 -1.18
N ASP A 53 5.67 -4.79 -0.40
CA ASP A 53 5.00 -6.08 -0.41
C ASP A 53 3.79 -6.05 0.53
N ALA A 54 2.63 -5.71 -0.03
CA ALA A 54 1.39 -5.62 0.74
C ALA A 54 0.78 -6.98 1.05
N GLY A 55 1.06 -8.04 0.28
CA GLY A 55 0.44 -9.36 0.43
C GLY A 55 -1.09 -9.34 0.22
N SER A 56 -1.61 -10.19 -0.66
CA SER A 56 -3.05 -10.21 -0.96
C SER A 56 -3.91 -10.49 0.29
N ASP A 57 -3.47 -11.38 1.19
CA ASP A 57 -4.14 -11.67 2.47
C ASP A 57 -4.36 -10.43 3.36
N LYS A 58 -3.43 -9.47 3.36
CA LYS A 58 -3.61 -8.21 4.12
C LYS A 58 -4.61 -7.28 3.43
N LEU A 59 -4.65 -7.28 2.10
CA LEU A 59 -5.60 -6.46 1.33
C LEU A 59 -7.03 -7.00 1.42
N TYR A 60 -7.21 -8.31 1.59
CA TYR A 60 -8.54 -8.95 1.75
C TYR A 60 -9.13 -8.88 3.15
N LYS A 61 -8.38 -8.45 4.17
CA LYS A 61 -8.84 -8.42 5.58
C LYS A 61 -9.77 -7.23 5.88
N ASP A 62 -10.75 -6.99 5.01
CA ASP A 62 -11.64 -5.83 5.09
C ASP A 62 -10.87 -4.50 5.22
N ALA A 63 -9.63 -4.47 4.72
CA ALA A 63 -8.73 -3.35 4.90
C ALA A 63 -9.25 -2.15 4.11
N THR A 64 -9.35 -1.01 4.78
CA THR A 64 -9.78 0.23 4.11
C THR A 64 -8.64 0.79 3.26
N LEU A 65 -8.96 1.61 2.27
CA LEU A 65 -7.96 2.33 1.49
C LEU A 65 -7.09 3.23 2.37
N ALA A 66 -7.62 3.74 3.49
CA ALA A 66 -6.85 4.47 4.49
C ALA A 66 -5.82 3.58 5.20
N ASP A 67 -6.20 2.35 5.59
CA ASP A 67 -5.28 1.38 6.21
C ASP A 67 -4.16 0.99 5.25
N ILE A 68 -4.51 0.75 3.98
CA ILE A 68 -3.56 0.38 2.94
C ILE A 68 -2.61 1.53 2.62
N THR A 69 -3.14 2.76 2.52
CA THR A 69 -2.34 3.98 2.36
C THR A 69 -1.35 4.12 3.49
N ARG A 70 -1.82 3.99 4.74
CA ARG A 70 -0.96 4.09 5.92
C ARG A 70 0.15 3.04 5.91
N PHE A 71 -0.18 1.79 5.59
CA PHE A 71 0.81 0.72 5.50
C PHE A 71 1.88 1.01 4.43
N ILE A 72 1.47 1.51 3.27
CA ILE A 72 2.38 1.90 2.19
C ILE A 72 3.25 3.08 2.62
N ASP A 73 2.66 4.13 3.18
CA ASP A 73 3.38 5.33 3.60
C ASP A 73 4.39 5.01 4.72
N GLU A 74 4.02 4.16 5.68
CA GLU A 74 4.92 3.67 6.73
C GLU A 74 6.08 2.84 6.15
N THR A 75 5.83 2.05 5.09
CA THR A 75 6.86 1.21 4.47
C THR A 75 7.80 2.03 3.58
N VAL A 76 7.26 2.98 2.80
CA VAL A 76 8.04 3.86 1.91
C VAL A 76 8.77 4.94 2.71
N GLY A 77 8.12 5.53 3.71
CA GLY A 77 8.72 6.52 4.62
C GLY A 77 9.65 5.90 5.68
N GLY A 78 9.49 4.60 5.97
CA GLY A 78 10.34 3.83 6.89
C GLY A 78 11.76 3.57 6.38
N VAL A 79 12.03 3.80 5.08
CA VAL A 79 13.38 3.75 4.49
C VAL A 79 14.14 5.06 4.75
N THR A 80 14.00 5.67 5.94
CA THR A 80 14.89 6.73 6.44
C THR A 80 15.11 6.60 7.95
N THR A 81 15.24 5.38 8.49
CA THR A 81 15.95 5.18 9.78
C THR A 81 16.57 3.77 9.86
N ALA A 82 17.46 3.43 8.92
CA ALA A 82 18.32 2.26 9.07
C ALA A 82 19.70 2.50 8.43
N SER A 83 20.38 3.54 8.90
CA SER A 83 21.83 3.77 8.78
C SER A 83 22.17 4.90 9.77
N GLY A 84 22.95 4.74 10.81
CA GLY A 84 23.62 3.57 11.37
C GLY A 84 24.30 4.02 12.66
N GLU A 85 24.46 3.10 13.62
CA GLU A 85 25.36 3.33 14.75
C GLU A 85 26.33 2.15 14.88
N ALA A 86 27.46 2.36 14.21
CA ALA A 86 28.81 1.97 14.57
C ALA A 86 29.07 0.49 14.97
N ALA A 87 29.43 -0.29 13.96
CA ALA A 87 30.56 -1.20 14.10
C ALA A 87 31.84 -0.39 14.34
N MET A 88 32.29 -0.24 15.59
CA MET A 88 33.71 -0.03 15.92
C MET A 88 34.07 -0.76 17.22
N SER A 89 34.98 -1.72 17.05
CA SER A 89 35.97 -2.22 18.02
C SER A 89 35.54 -3.22 19.10
N ASN A 90 35.85 -4.48 18.80
CA ASN A 90 36.23 -5.54 19.73
C ASN A 90 37.52 -5.16 20.51
N PRO A 91 38.09 -6.06 21.33
CA PRO A 91 37.81 -6.40 22.73
C PRO A 91 38.82 -5.72 23.70
N ARG A 92 38.62 -5.86 25.02
CA ARG A 92 39.73 -5.90 25.97
C ARG A 92 39.47 -6.90 27.09
#